data_AF-A0A6M9PT99-F1
#
_entry.id   AF-A0A6M9PT99-F1
#
_cell.length_a   1.000
_cell.length_b   1.000
_cell.length_c   1.000
_cell.angle_alpha   90.00
_cell.angle_beta   90.00
_cell.angle_gamma   90.00
#
_symmetry.space_group_name_H-M   'P 1'
#
loop_
_entity.id
_entity.type
_entity.pdbx_description
1 polymer ?
#
loop_
_entity_poly.entity_id
_entity_poly.type
_entity_poly.pdbx_seq_one_letter_code
_entity_poly.pdbx_strand_id
1 'polypeptide(L)'
;MTIRQQLVFLTGHRIAANATAEEVGSLSKIGVAIAFASFLAALQFGIAGWFLAMDLHTSLQILMACTFAMIGAGIVLVLDRNFIYLADTRYETDKKLTYVYLGIRIFLITVIGSLSSQFTMPLFLKSELAIHAQDMKNGRYSDAKERYQEKHELKDKANNVTSLEQRETRLKKEIQVLTPEIIRQRNQVNYCFADYNRKTRTTFAPDLDENEILNLYAKDKRECERIDGAYRAAYRAYVNPREAELAQMGAAITTAQAEVESAKKEIVVDLNKSSQIDEAYINVASADVLSSLVTHSPGVFFKYLLITLLQLCLELMPILLKLQAGQSGLGHRMALFAYETKTKTFAQMNQSSSKRIASEAELELAQHEKEMVRKRQYSTEQEYESKIGYQKVAQDLEKEKLKAELEELKRKNSTYGRMQQQFSNGFNQASTQFVNRVVTPATAMASKPFSASVQSANETSSAPTHTTKVVDLGGNYGMGFDGGAKAAS
;
A
#
# COMPACT_ATOMS: atom_id res chain seq x y z
N MET A 1 32.75 13.47 -32.75
CA MET A 1 32.43 12.11 -32.26
C MET A 1 31.67 11.41 -33.38
N THR A 2 32.12 10.23 -33.85
CA THR A 2 31.45 9.52 -34.95
C THR A 2 30.24 8.73 -34.45
N ILE A 3 29.29 8.41 -35.33
CA ILE A 3 28.06 7.66 -34.98
C ILE A 3 28.40 6.33 -34.27
N ARG A 4 29.43 5.61 -34.74
CA ARG A 4 29.91 4.38 -34.07
C ARG A 4 30.42 4.62 -32.65
N GLN A 5 31.06 5.76 -32.37
CA GLN A 5 31.51 6.10 -31.01
C GLN A 5 30.33 6.40 -30.07
N GLN A 6 29.26 7.03 -30.57
CA GLN A 6 28.03 7.24 -29.79
C GLN A 6 27.32 5.92 -29.49
N LEU A 7 27.21 5.02 -30.47
CA LEU A 7 26.62 3.68 -30.29
C LEU A 7 27.37 2.84 -29.26
N VAL A 8 28.71 2.84 -29.28
CA VAL A 8 29.49 2.14 -28.24
C VAL A 8 29.28 2.78 -26.86
N PHE A 9 29.15 4.10 -26.76
CA PHE A 9 28.86 4.79 -25.48
C PHE A 9 27.51 4.37 -24.86
N LEU A 10 26.50 4.04 -25.67
CA LEU A 10 25.22 3.49 -25.18
C LEU A 10 25.39 2.16 -24.44
N THR A 11 26.42 1.36 -24.78
CA THR A 11 26.75 0.11 -24.07
C THR A 11 27.50 0.33 -22.75
N GLY A 12 27.75 1.58 -22.36
CA GLY A 12 28.51 1.95 -21.16
C GLY A 12 30.03 2.04 -21.36
N HIS A 13 30.55 1.44 -22.42
CA HIS A 13 31.98 1.42 -22.72
C HIS A 13 32.49 2.75 -23.29
N ARG A 14 33.69 3.16 -22.87
CA ARG A 14 34.49 4.18 -23.55
C ARG A 14 35.50 3.49 -24.46
N ILE A 15 35.63 3.97 -25.68
CA ILE A 15 36.59 3.42 -26.65
C ILE A 15 38.01 3.76 -26.18
N ALA A 16 38.79 2.72 -25.88
CA ALA A 16 40.21 2.85 -25.61
C ALA A 16 40.99 3.08 -26.93
N ALA A 17 42.15 3.73 -26.85
CA ALA A 17 42.99 4.04 -28.01
C ALA A 17 43.54 2.80 -28.76
N ASN A 18 43.38 1.61 -28.18
CA ASN A 18 43.84 0.31 -28.69
C ASN A 18 42.70 -0.71 -28.89
N ALA A 19 41.46 -0.24 -29.06
CA ALA A 19 40.31 -1.10 -29.39
C ALA A 19 40.35 -1.52 -30.87
N THR A 20 40.05 -2.80 -31.17
CA THR A 20 40.05 -3.29 -32.55
C THR A 20 38.77 -2.89 -33.29
N ALA A 21 38.84 -2.84 -34.62
CA ALA A 21 37.67 -2.51 -35.45
C ALA A 21 36.50 -3.52 -35.28
N GLU A 22 36.82 -4.77 -34.93
CA GLU A 22 35.88 -5.85 -34.68
C GLU A 22 35.19 -5.71 -33.30
N GLU A 23 35.94 -5.37 -32.24
CA GLU A 23 35.40 -5.04 -30.92
C GLU A 23 34.42 -3.85 -31.00
N VAL A 24 34.83 -2.77 -31.68
CA VAL A 24 33.97 -1.60 -31.94
C VAL A 24 32.76 -1.98 -32.79
N GLY A 25 32.93 -2.89 -33.75
CA GLY A 25 31.85 -3.45 -34.58
C GLY A 25 30.78 -4.15 -33.73
N SER A 26 31.17 -5.12 -32.91
CA SER A 26 30.27 -5.88 -32.03
C SER A 26 29.53 -4.97 -31.04
N LEU A 27 30.25 -4.12 -30.32
CA LEU A 27 29.65 -3.18 -29.36
C LEU A 27 28.73 -2.17 -30.04
N SER A 28 29.04 -1.72 -31.27
CA SER A 28 28.16 -0.81 -32.00
C SER A 28 26.83 -1.45 -32.43
N LYS A 29 26.80 -2.74 -32.78
CA LYS A 29 25.56 -3.48 -33.09
C LYS A 29 24.64 -3.57 -31.88
N ILE A 30 25.20 -3.86 -30.71
CA ILE A 30 24.48 -3.87 -29.43
C ILE A 30 23.97 -2.45 -29.11
N GLY A 31 24.80 -1.42 -29.33
CA GLY A 31 24.40 -0.02 -29.20
C GLY A 31 23.22 0.40 -30.09
N VAL A 32 23.13 -0.12 -31.33
CA VAL A 32 21.97 0.09 -32.22
C VAL A 32 20.71 -0.54 -31.63
N ALA A 33 20.81 -1.74 -31.06
CA ALA A 33 19.67 -2.39 -30.40
C ALA A 33 19.17 -1.60 -29.19
N ILE A 34 20.08 -1.08 -28.34
CA ILE A 34 19.71 -0.19 -27.22
C ILE A 34 19.02 1.07 -27.76
N ALA A 35 19.56 1.70 -28.80
CA ALA A 35 18.95 2.89 -29.40
C ALA A 35 17.54 2.61 -29.91
N PHE A 36 17.34 1.50 -30.62
CA PHE A 36 16.03 1.07 -31.13
C PHE A 36 15.05 0.74 -30.01
N ALA A 37 15.45 -0.02 -28.99
CA ALA A 37 14.62 -0.30 -27.81
C ALA A 37 14.26 0.98 -27.04
N SER A 38 15.18 1.94 -26.92
CA SER A 38 14.91 3.23 -26.28
C SER A 38 13.92 4.09 -27.07
N PHE A 39 13.95 4.01 -28.41
CA PHE A 39 12.96 4.67 -29.27
C PHE A 39 11.57 4.04 -29.16
N LEU A 40 11.48 2.70 -29.14
CA LEU A 40 10.21 2.00 -28.91
C LEU A 40 9.62 2.35 -27.54
N ALA A 41 10.43 2.33 -26.47
CA ALA A 41 9.98 2.73 -25.15
C ALA A 41 9.54 4.20 -25.10
N ALA A 42 10.26 5.11 -25.77
CA ALA A 42 9.85 6.50 -25.89
C ALA A 42 8.47 6.65 -26.56
N LEU A 43 8.25 5.91 -27.66
CA LEU A 43 6.99 5.91 -28.40
C LEU A 43 5.84 5.35 -27.56
N GLN A 44 6.05 4.21 -26.87
CA GLN A 44 5.05 3.60 -26.00
C GLN A 44 4.66 4.48 -24.82
N PHE A 45 5.65 5.01 -24.09
CA PHE A 45 5.37 5.91 -22.97
C PHE A 45 4.77 7.24 -23.45
N GLY A 46 5.17 7.75 -24.62
CA GLY A 46 4.56 8.94 -25.22
C GLY A 46 3.07 8.75 -25.54
N ILE A 47 2.69 7.59 -26.08
CA ILE A 47 1.27 7.24 -26.30
C ILE A 47 0.53 7.11 -24.96
N ALA A 48 1.11 6.45 -23.96
CA ALA A 48 0.49 6.35 -22.63
C ALA A 48 0.30 7.74 -21.98
N GLY A 49 1.31 8.61 -22.04
CA GLY A 49 1.25 9.99 -21.53
C GLY A 49 0.22 10.86 -22.27
N TRP A 50 0.01 10.62 -23.56
CA TRP A 50 -1.05 11.25 -24.34
C TRP A 50 -2.45 10.82 -23.86
N PHE A 51 -2.70 9.52 -23.74
CA PHE A 51 -4.00 8.99 -23.29
C PHE A 51 -4.32 9.36 -21.83
N LEU A 52 -3.32 9.36 -20.94
CA LEU A 52 -3.47 9.83 -19.55
C LEU A 52 -3.86 11.32 -19.46
N ALA A 53 -3.63 12.10 -20.51
CA ALA A 53 -3.96 13.53 -20.58
C ALA A 53 -5.15 13.84 -21.50
N MET A 54 -5.93 12.84 -21.93
CA MET A 54 -6.96 12.98 -22.96
C MET A 54 -8.03 14.04 -22.66
N ASP A 55 -8.32 14.32 -21.38
CA ASP A 55 -9.28 15.34 -20.95
C ASP A 55 -8.67 16.74 -20.72
N LEU A 56 -7.35 16.91 -20.93
CA LEU A 56 -6.64 18.18 -20.75
C LEU A 56 -6.47 18.94 -22.08
N HIS A 57 -6.15 20.23 -21.99
CA HIS A 57 -5.83 21.06 -23.16
C HIS A 57 -4.66 20.48 -23.97
N THR A 58 -4.69 20.59 -25.31
CA THR A 58 -3.76 19.92 -26.22
C THR A 58 -2.27 20.24 -25.96
N SER A 59 -1.96 21.45 -25.47
CA SER A 59 -0.60 21.81 -25.05
C SER A 59 -0.08 20.98 -23.86
N LEU A 60 -0.96 20.65 -22.91
CA LEU A 60 -0.65 19.78 -21.77
C LEU A 60 -0.57 18.31 -22.21
N GLN A 61 -1.38 17.87 -23.17
CA GLN A 61 -1.26 16.53 -23.79
C GLN A 61 0.10 16.32 -24.45
N ILE A 62 0.56 17.27 -25.25
CA ILE A 62 1.88 17.22 -25.89
C ILE A 62 2.98 17.22 -24.82
N LEU A 63 2.87 18.07 -23.79
CA LEU A 63 3.84 18.10 -22.69
C LEU A 63 3.92 16.74 -21.96
N MET A 64 2.77 16.13 -21.63
CA MET A 64 2.70 14.82 -20.97
C MET A 64 3.24 13.69 -21.85
N ALA A 65 2.92 13.69 -23.14
CA ALA A 65 3.49 12.74 -24.09
C ALA A 65 5.03 12.88 -24.17
N CYS A 66 5.56 14.10 -24.26
CA CYS A 66 7.00 14.33 -24.30
C CYS A 66 7.72 13.96 -23.00
N THR A 67 7.17 14.29 -21.82
CA THR A 67 7.80 13.94 -20.53
C THR A 67 7.80 12.43 -20.30
N PHE A 68 6.69 11.74 -20.58
CA PHE A 68 6.64 10.28 -20.47
C PHE A 68 7.57 9.60 -21.49
N ALA A 69 7.63 10.08 -22.75
CA ALA A 69 8.57 9.56 -23.73
C ALA A 69 10.04 9.66 -23.27
N MET A 70 10.42 10.78 -22.66
CA MET A 70 11.76 10.97 -22.08
C MET A 70 12.02 10.04 -20.89
N ILE A 71 11.02 9.79 -20.04
CA ILE A 71 11.12 8.82 -18.94
C ILE A 71 11.30 7.40 -19.47
N GLY A 72 10.49 6.98 -20.45
CA GLY A 72 10.59 5.65 -21.09
C GLY A 72 11.96 5.42 -21.74
N ALA A 73 12.44 6.38 -22.53
CA ALA A 73 13.80 6.35 -23.08
C ALA A 73 14.86 6.27 -21.98
N GLY A 74 14.75 7.09 -20.93
CA GLY A 74 15.69 7.15 -19.82
C GLY A 74 15.82 5.83 -19.06
N ILE A 75 14.71 5.15 -18.78
CA ILE A 75 14.69 3.83 -18.12
C ILE A 75 15.51 2.81 -18.93
N VAL A 76 15.25 2.71 -20.24
CA VAL A 76 15.99 1.80 -21.13
C VAL A 76 17.47 2.17 -21.20
N LEU A 77 17.78 3.46 -21.41
CA LEU A 77 19.15 3.96 -21.55
C LEU A 77 20.00 3.82 -20.27
N VAL A 78 19.38 3.75 -19.09
CA VAL A 78 20.08 3.49 -17.84
C VAL A 78 20.19 1.99 -17.55
N LEU A 79 19.09 1.24 -17.67
CA LEU A 79 19.07 -0.18 -17.32
C LEU A 79 19.84 -1.05 -18.31
N ASP A 80 19.58 -0.94 -19.61
CA ASP A 80 20.22 -1.82 -20.61
C ASP A 80 21.70 -1.49 -20.72
N ARG A 81 22.08 -0.21 -20.62
CA ARG A 81 23.48 0.24 -20.51
C ARG A 81 24.20 -0.41 -19.33
N ASN A 82 23.63 -0.33 -18.13
CA ASN A 82 24.25 -0.87 -16.92
C ASN A 82 24.29 -2.41 -16.95
N PHE A 83 23.23 -3.06 -17.43
CA PHE A 83 23.16 -4.51 -17.62
C PHE A 83 24.23 -4.99 -18.61
N ILE A 84 24.33 -4.36 -19.79
CA ILE A 84 25.29 -4.75 -20.83
C ILE A 84 26.73 -4.53 -20.34
N TYR A 85 27.01 -3.44 -19.64
CA TYR A 85 28.32 -3.19 -19.03
C TYR A 85 28.67 -4.23 -17.94
N LEU A 86 27.73 -4.57 -17.05
CA LEU A 86 27.94 -5.58 -16.00
C LEU A 86 28.10 -6.99 -16.58
N ALA A 87 27.26 -7.35 -17.55
CA ALA A 87 27.33 -8.64 -18.26
C ALA A 87 28.66 -8.80 -19.03
N ASP A 88 29.27 -7.70 -19.49
CA ASP A 88 30.55 -7.73 -20.21
C ASP A 88 31.77 -7.70 -19.29
N THR A 89 31.70 -6.99 -18.17
CA THR A 89 32.85 -6.79 -17.26
C THR A 89 32.91 -7.76 -16.08
N ARG A 90 31.79 -8.41 -15.72
CA ARG A 90 31.69 -9.33 -14.56
C ARG A 90 31.14 -10.73 -14.90
N TYR A 91 31.22 -11.11 -16.18
CA TYR A 91 30.69 -12.38 -16.71
C TYR A 91 31.09 -13.62 -15.88
N GLU A 92 32.31 -13.66 -15.36
CA GLU A 92 32.83 -14.78 -14.57
C GLU A 92 32.69 -14.58 -13.06
N THR A 93 32.62 -13.33 -12.58
CA THR A 93 32.75 -12.97 -11.15
C THR A 93 31.42 -12.98 -10.41
N ASP A 94 30.37 -12.43 -11.01
CA ASP A 94 29.10 -12.06 -10.34
C ASP A 94 27.86 -12.52 -11.14
N LYS A 95 27.88 -13.74 -11.68
CA LYS A 95 26.78 -14.30 -12.51
C LYS A 95 25.38 -14.11 -11.90
N LYS A 96 25.26 -14.25 -10.56
CA LYS A 96 24.01 -14.04 -9.81
C LYS A 96 23.44 -12.63 -10.01
N LEU A 97 24.28 -11.60 -9.99
CA LEU A 97 23.85 -10.20 -10.13
C LEU A 97 23.35 -9.90 -11.55
N THR A 98 23.99 -10.48 -12.56
CA THR A 98 23.54 -10.42 -13.96
C THR A 98 22.16 -11.07 -14.14
N TYR A 99 21.92 -12.24 -13.54
CA TYR A 99 20.58 -12.87 -13.58
C TYR A 99 19.51 -12.06 -12.84
N VAL A 100 19.85 -11.39 -11.72
CA VAL A 100 18.92 -10.50 -11.01
C VAL A 100 18.55 -9.29 -11.88
N TYR A 101 19.52 -8.63 -12.52
CA TYR A 101 19.23 -7.53 -13.46
C TYR A 101 18.40 -7.99 -14.67
N LEU A 102 18.69 -9.18 -15.22
CA LEU A 102 17.89 -9.78 -16.29
C LEU A 102 16.44 -10.01 -15.84
N GLY A 103 16.23 -10.57 -14.65
CA GLY A 103 14.90 -10.78 -14.07
C GLY A 103 14.15 -9.46 -13.84
N ILE A 104 14.81 -8.44 -13.29
CA ILE A 104 14.24 -7.09 -13.12
C ILE A 104 13.86 -6.48 -14.47
N ARG A 105 14.70 -6.61 -15.51
CA ARG A 105 14.41 -6.05 -16.83
C ARG A 105 13.27 -6.80 -17.52
N ILE A 106 13.21 -8.13 -17.47
CA ILE A 106 12.07 -8.92 -17.97
C ILE A 106 10.79 -8.53 -17.21
N PHE A 107 10.83 -8.43 -15.88
CA PHE A 107 9.69 -8.00 -15.08
C PHE A 107 9.21 -6.61 -15.48
N LEU A 108 10.13 -5.65 -15.63
CA LEU A 108 9.81 -4.29 -16.09
C LEU A 108 9.21 -4.31 -17.50
N ILE A 109 9.77 -5.04 -18.47
CA ILE A 109 9.19 -5.16 -19.82
C ILE A 109 7.79 -5.76 -19.75
N THR A 110 7.55 -6.78 -18.91
CA THR A 110 6.22 -7.40 -18.78
C THR A 110 5.20 -6.47 -18.13
N VAL A 111 5.55 -5.76 -17.06
CA VAL A 111 4.66 -4.81 -16.37
C VAL A 111 4.42 -3.55 -17.21
N ILE A 112 5.46 -2.97 -17.78
CA ILE A 112 5.36 -1.81 -18.66
C ILE A 112 4.62 -2.19 -19.94
N GLY A 113 4.95 -3.34 -20.55
CA GLY A 113 4.32 -3.85 -21.77
C GLY A 113 2.85 -4.19 -21.59
N SER A 114 2.43 -4.65 -20.40
CA SER A 114 1.01 -4.90 -20.09
C SER A 114 0.21 -3.62 -19.78
N LEU A 115 0.88 -2.53 -19.41
CA LEU A 115 0.28 -1.20 -19.26
C LEU A 115 0.27 -0.44 -20.59
N SER A 116 1.37 -0.48 -21.35
CA SER A 116 1.49 0.18 -22.65
C SER A 116 0.64 -0.50 -23.72
N SER A 117 0.39 -1.81 -23.62
CA SER A 117 -0.59 -2.49 -24.47
C SER A 117 -1.99 -1.89 -24.31
N GLN A 118 -2.43 -1.57 -23.09
CA GLN A 118 -3.75 -0.96 -22.85
C GLN A 118 -3.93 0.38 -23.57
N PHE A 119 -2.85 1.17 -23.72
CA PHE A 119 -2.89 2.48 -24.41
C PHE A 119 -2.55 2.41 -25.91
N THR A 120 -1.75 1.44 -26.35
CA THR A 120 -1.37 1.30 -27.77
C THR A 120 -2.36 0.45 -28.57
N MET A 121 -3.02 -0.50 -27.94
CA MET A 121 -3.95 -1.43 -28.59
C MET A 121 -5.25 -0.78 -29.10
N PRO A 122 -5.84 0.27 -28.47
CA PRO A 122 -6.91 1.07 -29.06
C PRO A 122 -6.57 1.70 -30.42
N LEU A 123 -5.28 1.89 -30.76
CA LEU A 123 -4.88 2.36 -32.10
C LEU A 123 -4.95 1.22 -33.14
N PHE A 124 -4.52 0.01 -32.78
CA PHE A 124 -4.50 -1.15 -33.67
C PHE A 124 -5.87 -1.83 -33.84
N LEU A 125 -6.74 -1.72 -32.84
CA LEU A 125 -8.06 -2.36 -32.81
C LEU A 125 -9.21 -1.34 -32.81
N LYS A 126 -8.96 -0.11 -33.28
CA LYS A 126 -9.90 1.02 -33.17
C LYS A 126 -11.32 0.70 -33.67
N SER A 127 -11.45 -0.02 -34.77
CA SER A 127 -12.74 -0.45 -35.32
C SER A 127 -13.43 -1.51 -34.45
N GLU A 128 -12.69 -2.51 -33.99
CA GLU A 128 -13.21 -3.62 -33.19
C GLU A 128 -13.61 -3.15 -31.79
N LEU A 129 -12.83 -2.26 -31.14
CA LEU A 129 -13.23 -1.62 -29.89
C LEU A 129 -14.38 -0.62 -30.07
N ALA A 130 -14.44 0.15 -31.16
CA ALA A 130 -15.55 1.07 -31.38
C ALA A 130 -16.89 0.33 -31.55
N ILE A 131 -16.88 -0.80 -32.26
CA ILE A 131 -18.05 -1.68 -32.41
C ILE A 131 -18.41 -2.30 -31.05
N HIS A 132 -17.45 -2.84 -30.31
CA HIS A 132 -17.71 -3.49 -29.01
C HIS A 132 -18.15 -2.50 -27.91
N ALA A 133 -17.56 -1.30 -27.87
CA ALA A 133 -18.01 -0.23 -26.98
C ALA A 133 -19.46 0.19 -27.26
N GLN A 134 -19.82 0.30 -28.54
CA GLN A 134 -21.19 0.62 -28.95
C GLN A 134 -22.15 -0.53 -28.59
N ASP A 135 -21.74 -1.79 -28.76
CA ASP A 135 -22.56 -2.95 -28.40
C ASP A 135 -22.77 -3.06 -26.88
N MET A 136 -21.72 -2.83 -26.08
CA MET A 136 -21.83 -2.71 -24.62
C MET A 136 -22.74 -1.55 -24.19
N LYS A 137 -22.67 -0.39 -24.86
CA LYS A 137 -23.57 0.75 -24.61
C LYS A 137 -25.02 0.42 -24.97
N ASN A 138 -25.24 -0.27 -26.09
CA ASN A 138 -26.58 -0.72 -26.52
C ASN A 138 -27.17 -1.73 -25.53
N GLY A 139 -26.39 -2.73 -25.09
CA GLY A 139 -26.81 -3.74 -24.11
C GLY A 139 -27.13 -3.14 -22.74
N ARG A 140 -26.27 -2.25 -22.23
CA ARG A 140 -26.59 -1.51 -20.99
C ARG A 140 -27.81 -0.63 -21.13
N TYR A 141 -28.03 -0.01 -22.31
CA TYR A 141 -29.22 0.79 -22.55
C TYR A 141 -30.51 -0.06 -22.57
N SER A 142 -30.50 -1.28 -23.11
CA SER A 142 -31.65 -2.20 -22.99
C SER A 142 -31.91 -2.62 -21.56
N ASP A 143 -30.87 -3.03 -20.82
CA ASP A 143 -30.97 -3.44 -19.41
C ASP A 143 -31.48 -2.30 -18.52
N ALA A 144 -30.94 -1.10 -18.71
CA ALA A 144 -31.34 0.09 -17.96
C ALA A 144 -32.80 0.45 -18.28
N LYS A 145 -33.22 0.35 -19.55
CA LYS A 145 -34.60 0.59 -19.96
C LYS A 145 -35.58 -0.37 -19.29
N GLU A 146 -35.26 -1.66 -19.20
CA GLU A 146 -36.11 -2.63 -18.51
C GLU A 146 -36.20 -2.32 -17.01
N ARG A 147 -35.07 -2.07 -16.34
CA ARG A 147 -35.03 -1.69 -14.91
C ARG A 147 -35.79 -0.40 -14.61
N TYR A 148 -35.70 0.61 -15.48
CA TYR A 148 -36.46 1.85 -15.30
C TYR A 148 -37.96 1.68 -15.60
N GLN A 149 -38.34 0.80 -16.54
CA GLN A 149 -39.73 0.44 -16.76
C GLN A 149 -40.36 -0.27 -15.56
N GLU A 150 -39.59 -1.14 -14.89
CA GLU A 150 -39.98 -1.80 -13.64
C GLU A 150 -40.06 -0.79 -12.48
N LYS A 151 -39.00 -0.01 -12.23
CA LYS A 151 -38.93 1.03 -11.19
C LYS A 151 -40.10 2.03 -11.23
N HIS A 152 -40.53 2.43 -12.43
CA HIS A 152 -41.64 3.38 -12.60
C HIS A 152 -43.01 2.69 -12.76
N GLU A 153 -43.08 1.37 -12.60
CA GLU A 153 -44.30 0.55 -12.68
C GLU A 153 -45.12 0.79 -13.96
N LEU A 154 -44.42 1.05 -15.08
CA LEU A 154 -45.06 1.51 -16.32
C LEU A 154 -46.08 0.48 -16.85
N LYS A 155 -45.77 -0.81 -16.66
CA LYS A 155 -46.62 -1.93 -17.04
C LYS A 155 -47.92 -1.94 -16.22
N ASP A 156 -47.84 -1.72 -14.92
CA ASP A 156 -49.01 -1.77 -14.03
C ASP A 156 -49.89 -0.53 -14.15
N LYS A 157 -49.27 0.64 -14.39
CA LYS A 157 -50.01 1.86 -14.77
C LYS A 157 -50.75 1.71 -16.09
N ALA A 158 -50.13 1.09 -17.11
CA ALA A 158 -50.80 0.78 -18.37
C ALA A 158 -51.92 -0.29 -18.22
N ASN A 159 -51.70 -1.29 -17.37
CA ASN A 159 -52.74 -2.28 -17.01
C ASN A 159 -53.92 -1.60 -16.29
N ASN A 160 -53.65 -0.62 -15.42
CA ASN A 160 -54.70 0.15 -14.74
C ASN A 160 -55.56 0.92 -15.76
N VAL A 161 -54.95 1.69 -16.67
CA VAL A 161 -55.65 2.42 -17.75
C VAL A 161 -56.54 1.47 -18.57
N THR A 162 -55.99 0.36 -19.06
CA THR A 162 -56.77 -0.60 -19.87
C THR A 162 -57.88 -1.28 -19.07
N SER A 163 -57.71 -1.51 -17.77
CA SER A 163 -58.77 -2.04 -16.90
C SER A 163 -59.92 -1.03 -16.70
N LEU A 164 -59.59 0.27 -16.58
CA LEU A 164 -60.57 1.35 -16.45
C LEU A 164 -61.34 1.55 -17.76
N GLU A 165 -60.67 1.54 -18.91
CA GLU A 165 -61.30 1.61 -20.24
C GLU A 165 -62.23 0.41 -20.50
N GLN A 166 -61.85 -0.81 -20.08
CA GLN A 166 -62.72 -1.98 -20.12
C GLN A 166 -63.94 -1.85 -19.19
N ARG A 167 -63.79 -1.20 -18.04
CA ARG A 167 -64.90 -0.99 -17.11
C ARG A 167 -65.84 0.13 -17.60
N GLU A 168 -65.31 1.22 -18.13
CA GLU A 168 -66.06 2.31 -18.75
C GLU A 168 -66.89 1.79 -19.95
N THR A 169 -66.30 0.98 -20.82
CA THR A 169 -67.01 0.39 -21.97
C THR A 169 -68.08 -0.64 -21.57
N ARG A 170 -67.93 -1.34 -20.44
CA ARG A 170 -69.03 -2.14 -19.85
C ARG A 170 -70.14 -1.25 -19.31
N LEU A 171 -69.81 -0.22 -18.54
CA LEU A 171 -70.78 0.71 -17.95
C LEU A 171 -71.62 1.43 -19.01
N LYS A 172 -70.98 1.87 -20.11
CA LYS A 172 -71.66 2.43 -21.30
C LYS A 172 -72.69 1.46 -21.90
N LYS A 173 -72.38 0.16 -21.96
CA LYS A 173 -73.32 -0.87 -22.44
C LYS A 173 -74.47 -1.10 -21.45
N GLU A 174 -74.22 -1.08 -20.14
CA GLU A 174 -75.28 -1.19 -19.13
C GLU A 174 -76.24 0.00 -19.14
N ILE A 175 -75.76 1.22 -19.43
CA ILE A 175 -76.64 2.39 -19.58
C ILE A 175 -77.52 2.26 -20.84
N GLN A 176 -76.97 1.72 -21.93
CA GLN A 176 -77.72 1.50 -23.18
C GLN A 176 -78.75 0.36 -23.09
N VAL A 177 -78.49 -0.68 -22.31
CA VAL A 177 -79.38 -1.85 -22.14
C VAL A 177 -80.22 -1.70 -20.88
N LEU A 178 -81.40 -1.10 -21.01
CA LEU A 178 -82.37 -0.97 -19.91
C LEU A 178 -82.76 -2.35 -19.34
N THR A 179 -82.96 -2.42 -18.02
CA THR A 179 -83.40 -3.66 -17.37
C THR A 179 -84.82 -4.08 -17.79
N PRO A 180 -85.13 -5.39 -17.76
CA PRO A 180 -86.47 -5.89 -18.07
C PRO A 180 -87.59 -5.22 -17.25
N GLU A 181 -87.31 -4.85 -16.00
CA GLU A 181 -88.28 -4.17 -15.13
C GLU A 181 -88.61 -2.75 -15.59
N ILE A 182 -87.60 -1.97 -16.00
CA ILE A 182 -87.82 -0.61 -16.53
C ILE A 182 -88.52 -0.68 -17.90
N ILE A 183 -88.18 -1.67 -18.73
CA ILE A 183 -88.89 -1.95 -19.99
C ILE A 183 -90.36 -2.32 -19.72
N ARG A 184 -90.64 -3.15 -18.70
CA ARG A 184 -92.00 -3.51 -18.28
C ARG A 184 -92.80 -2.28 -17.84
N GLN A 185 -92.21 -1.41 -17.02
CA GLN A 185 -92.84 -0.16 -16.58
C GLN A 185 -93.08 0.81 -17.75
N ARG A 186 -92.11 0.97 -18.67
CA ARG A 186 -92.28 1.76 -19.91
C ARG A 186 -93.46 1.25 -20.74
N ASN A 187 -93.59 -0.07 -20.89
CA ASN A 187 -94.69 -0.68 -21.63
C ASN A 187 -96.04 -0.51 -20.92
N GLN A 188 -96.09 -0.53 -19.58
CA GLN A 188 -97.28 -0.19 -18.81
C GLN A 188 -97.71 1.27 -19.00
N VAL A 189 -96.77 2.23 -18.98
CA VAL A 189 -97.05 3.64 -19.29
C VAL A 189 -97.62 3.79 -20.70
N ASN A 190 -96.96 3.20 -21.69
CA ASN A 190 -97.41 3.23 -23.09
C ASN A 190 -98.82 2.65 -23.25
N TYR A 191 -99.11 1.52 -22.60
CA TYR A 191 -100.44 0.90 -22.63
C TYR A 191 -101.51 1.76 -21.97
N CYS A 192 -101.22 2.35 -20.80
CA CYS A 192 -102.14 3.24 -20.09
C CYS A 192 -102.54 4.45 -20.95
N PHE A 193 -101.55 5.15 -21.53
CA PHE A 193 -101.84 6.28 -22.40
C PHE A 193 -102.50 5.86 -23.73
N ALA A 194 -102.18 4.69 -24.28
CA ALA A 194 -102.87 4.17 -25.46
C ALA A 194 -104.35 3.86 -25.18
N ASP A 195 -104.68 3.27 -24.03
CA ASP A 195 -106.05 2.98 -23.62
C ASP A 195 -106.82 4.26 -23.28
N TYR A 196 -106.22 5.21 -22.55
CA TYR A 196 -106.79 6.53 -22.29
C TYR A 196 -107.09 7.29 -23.59
N ASN A 197 -106.12 7.36 -24.52
CA ASN A 197 -106.29 8.01 -25.82
C ASN A 197 -107.32 7.30 -26.70
N ARG A 198 -107.46 5.98 -26.57
CA ARG A 198 -108.52 5.22 -27.25
C ARG A 198 -109.89 5.56 -26.68
N LYS A 199 -110.09 5.43 -25.36
CA LYS A 199 -111.34 5.75 -24.66
C LYS A 199 -111.84 7.15 -25.03
N THR A 200 -111.02 8.17 -24.79
CA THR A 200 -111.34 9.58 -25.11
C THR A 200 -111.70 9.81 -26.58
N ARG A 201 -111.09 9.10 -27.54
CA ARG A 201 -111.42 9.20 -28.97
C ARG A 201 -112.63 8.37 -29.42
N THR A 202 -113.01 7.33 -28.68
CA THR A 202 -114.11 6.42 -29.03
C THR A 202 -115.42 6.73 -28.32
N THR A 203 -115.40 7.56 -27.28
CA THR A 203 -116.60 7.99 -26.56
C THR A 203 -117.31 9.09 -27.34
N PHE A 204 -118.20 8.69 -28.24
CA PHE A 204 -119.16 9.57 -28.90
C PHE A 204 -120.48 9.57 -28.12
N ALA A 205 -120.79 10.67 -27.44
CA ALA A 205 -122.10 10.97 -26.91
C ALA A 205 -122.59 12.28 -27.59
N PRO A 206 -123.82 12.35 -28.11
CA PRO A 206 -124.29 13.52 -28.87
C PRO A 206 -124.46 14.78 -28.01
N ASP A 207 -124.46 14.64 -26.68
CA ASP A 207 -124.82 15.69 -25.73
C ASP A 207 -123.64 16.18 -24.86
N LEU A 208 -122.42 15.62 -25.00
CA LEU A 208 -121.23 16.03 -24.25
C LEU A 208 -120.22 16.76 -25.12
N ASP A 209 -119.61 17.82 -24.58
CA ASP A 209 -118.50 18.52 -25.25
C ASP A 209 -117.12 17.83 -25.04
N GLU A 210 -116.09 18.24 -25.79
CA GLU A 210 -114.74 17.66 -25.66
C GLU A 210 -114.14 17.83 -24.25
N ASN A 211 -114.46 18.92 -23.54
CA ASN A 211 -113.96 19.17 -22.20
C ASN A 211 -114.67 18.31 -21.15
N GLU A 212 -115.96 18.01 -21.33
CA GLU A 212 -116.72 17.08 -20.50
C GLU A 212 -116.26 15.64 -20.70
N ILE A 213 -115.95 15.22 -21.94
CA ILE A 213 -115.32 13.92 -22.23
C ILE A 213 -113.94 13.83 -21.57
N LEU A 214 -113.12 14.90 -21.64
CA LEU A 214 -111.84 14.96 -20.95
C LEU A 214 -111.97 14.94 -19.42
N ASN A 215 -113.00 15.59 -18.86
CA ASN A 215 -113.29 15.57 -17.42
C ASN A 215 -113.78 14.19 -16.95
N LEU A 216 -114.58 13.49 -17.77
CA LEU A 216 -115.05 12.13 -17.48
C LEU A 216 -113.88 11.15 -17.30
N TYR A 217 -112.83 11.27 -18.14
CA TYR A 217 -111.62 10.47 -18.06
C TYR A 217 -110.47 11.14 -17.28
N ALA A 218 -110.68 12.27 -16.59
CA ALA A 218 -109.63 12.96 -15.83
C ALA A 218 -109.03 12.09 -14.72
N LYS A 219 -109.79 11.12 -14.19
CA LYS A 219 -109.30 10.12 -13.23
C LYS A 219 -108.33 9.13 -13.87
N ASP A 220 -108.67 8.60 -15.04
CA ASP A 220 -107.80 7.69 -15.82
C ASP A 220 -106.51 8.41 -16.24
N LYS A 221 -106.60 9.68 -16.65
CA LYS A 221 -105.44 10.52 -16.97
C LYS A 221 -104.47 10.64 -15.78
N ARG A 222 -104.99 11.00 -14.59
CA ARG A 222 -104.18 11.12 -13.36
C ARG A 222 -103.51 9.80 -12.97
N GLU A 223 -104.16 8.66 -13.21
CA GLU A 223 -103.57 7.35 -12.95
C GLU A 223 -102.45 7.02 -13.94
N CYS A 224 -102.59 7.32 -15.23
CA CYS A 224 -101.49 7.19 -16.19
C CYS A 224 -100.32 8.16 -15.89
N GLU A 225 -100.61 9.40 -15.46
CA GLU A 225 -99.60 10.35 -14.98
C GLU A 225 -98.88 9.86 -13.72
N ARG A 226 -99.58 9.17 -12.81
CA ARG A 226 -98.98 8.53 -11.62
C ARG A 226 -98.02 7.40 -12.00
N ILE A 227 -98.39 6.56 -12.98
CA ILE A 227 -97.56 5.44 -13.46
C ILE A 227 -96.34 5.98 -14.24
N ASP A 228 -96.51 7.03 -15.05
CA ASP A 228 -95.40 7.72 -15.73
C ASP A 228 -94.46 8.41 -14.73
N GLY A 229 -94.99 9.05 -13.69
CA GLY A 229 -94.19 9.60 -12.58
C GLY A 229 -93.34 8.53 -11.90
N ALA A 230 -93.91 7.36 -11.62
CA ALA A 230 -93.20 6.21 -11.04
C ALA A 230 -92.11 5.67 -12.00
N TYR A 231 -92.43 5.50 -13.29
CA TYR A 231 -91.47 5.09 -14.32
C TYR A 231 -90.30 6.09 -14.45
N ARG A 232 -90.58 7.39 -14.52
CA ARG A 232 -89.53 8.43 -14.61
C ARG A 232 -88.65 8.47 -13.36
N ALA A 233 -89.22 8.26 -12.18
CA ALA A 233 -88.46 8.14 -10.94
C ALA A 233 -87.55 6.90 -10.95
N ALA A 234 -88.07 5.73 -11.33
CA ALA A 234 -87.31 4.49 -11.44
C ALA A 234 -86.19 4.58 -12.51
N TYR A 235 -86.49 5.20 -13.66
CA TYR A 235 -85.52 5.43 -14.73
C TYR A 235 -84.37 6.34 -14.27
N ARG A 236 -84.67 7.48 -13.62
CA ARG A 236 -83.64 8.37 -13.04
C ARG A 236 -82.83 7.67 -11.96
N ALA A 237 -83.46 6.89 -11.08
CA ALA A 237 -82.77 6.12 -10.05
C ALA A 237 -81.83 5.05 -10.63
N TYR A 238 -82.08 4.56 -11.84
CA TYR A 238 -81.24 3.59 -12.55
C TYR A 238 -80.10 4.22 -13.37
N VAL A 239 -80.37 5.35 -14.03
CA VAL A 239 -79.43 6.01 -14.95
C VAL A 239 -78.48 6.95 -14.22
N ASN A 240 -79.00 7.86 -13.39
CA ASN A 240 -78.18 8.90 -12.72
C ASN A 240 -76.95 8.36 -11.97
N PRO A 241 -77.02 7.26 -11.16
CA PRO A 241 -75.83 6.76 -10.47
C PRO A 241 -74.78 6.18 -11.44
N ARG A 242 -75.21 5.58 -12.56
CA ARG A 242 -74.28 5.06 -13.58
C ARG A 242 -73.65 6.18 -14.40
N GLU A 243 -74.38 7.24 -14.72
CA GLU A 243 -73.81 8.43 -15.37
C GLU A 243 -72.79 9.13 -14.44
N ALA A 244 -73.04 9.16 -13.14
CA ALA A 244 -72.09 9.65 -12.14
C ALA A 244 -70.84 8.76 -12.04
N GLU A 245 -70.98 7.42 -11.97
CA GLU A 245 -69.83 6.50 -12.00
C GLU A 245 -69.07 6.61 -13.33
N LEU A 246 -69.75 6.81 -14.47
CA LEU A 246 -69.12 7.02 -15.77
C LEU A 246 -68.28 8.31 -15.80
N ALA A 247 -68.80 9.41 -15.27
CA ALA A 247 -68.07 10.67 -15.18
C ALA A 247 -66.83 10.54 -14.26
N GLN A 248 -66.95 9.82 -13.14
CA GLN A 248 -65.82 9.52 -12.25
C GLN A 248 -64.79 8.62 -12.94
N MET A 249 -65.20 7.63 -13.73
CA MET A 249 -64.29 6.80 -14.52
C MET A 249 -63.57 7.59 -15.61
N GLY A 250 -64.25 8.51 -16.30
CA GLY A 250 -63.61 9.40 -17.26
C GLY A 250 -62.49 10.23 -16.63
N ALA A 251 -62.74 10.80 -15.43
CA ALA A 251 -61.71 11.50 -14.67
C ALA A 251 -60.56 10.57 -14.24
N ALA A 252 -60.87 9.36 -13.75
CA ALA A 252 -59.86 8.37 -13.36
C ALA A 252 -58.98 7.92 -14.54
N ILE A 253 -59.56 7.72 -15.73
CA ILE A 253 -58.84 7.40 -16.96
C ILE A 253 -57.89 8.54 -17.34
N THR A 254 -58.34 9.79 -17.32
CA THR A 254 -57.46 10.93 -17.64
C THR A 254 -56.30 11.08 -16.66
N THR A 255 -56.52 10.84 -15.37
CA THR A 255 -55.47 10.84 -14.35
C THR A 255 -54.47 9.69 -14.57
N ALA A 256 -54.95 8.47 -14.77
CA ALA A 256 -54.09 7.30 -15.01
C ALA A 256 -53.29 7.42 -16.33
N GLN A 257 -53.87 8.01 -17.37
CA GLN A 257 -53.15 8.34 -18.62
C GLN A 257 -52.06 9.40 -18.38
N ALA A 258 -52.32 10.42 -17.55
CA ALA A 258 -51.31 11.41 -17.16
C ALA A 258 -50.16 10.80 -16.34
N GLU A 259 -50.45 9.84 -15.44
CA GLU A 259 -49.44 9.07 -14.70
C GLU A 259 -48.55 8.22 -15.61
N VAL A 260 -49.14 7.56 -16.63
CA VAL A 260 -48.39 6.82 -17.65
C VAL A 260 -47.47 7.75 -18.45
N GLU A 261 -47.93 8.94 -18.84
CA GLU A 261 -47.11 9.92 -19.56
C GLU A 261 -46.03 10.57 -18.67
N SER A 262 -46.28 10.75 -17.37
CA SER A 262 -45.24 11.18 -16.41
C SER A 262 -44.16 10.10 -16.28
N ALA A 263 -44.55 8.84 -16.06
CA ALA A 263 -43.64 7.71 -15.96
C ALA A 263 -42.77 7.57 -17.22
N LYS A 264 -43.34 7.71 -18.43
CA LYS A 264 -42.57 7.73 -19.69
C LYS A 264 -41.54 8.86 -19.73
N LYS A 265 -41.90 10.08 -19.32
CA LYS A 265 -40.99 11.23 -19.28
C LYS A 265 -39.86 11.02 -18.28
N GLU A 266 -40.17 10.51 -17.09
CA GLU A 266 -39.18 10.21 -16.06
C GLU A 266 -38.21 9.10 -16.50
N ILE A 267 -38.70 8.04 -17.13
CA ILE A 267 -37.87 6.98 -17.75
C ILE A 267 -36.92 7.57 -18.79
N VAL A 268 -37.37 8.49 -19.65
CA VAL A 268 -36.51 9.16 -20.64
C VAL A 268 -35.44 10.04 -19.97
N VAL A 269 -35.79 10.74 -18.89
CA VAL A 269 -34.83 11.56 -18.12
C VAL A 269 -33.77 10.69 -17.45
N ASP A 270 -34.15 9.59 -16.79
CA ASP A 270 -33.20 8.68 -16.14
C ASP A 270 -32.37 7.88 -17.15
N LEU A 271 -32.94 7.47 -18.29
CA LEU A 271 -32.19 6.89 -19.41
C LEU A 271 -31.16 7.85 -20.00
N ASN A 272 -31.50 9.13 -20.17
CA ASN A 272 -30.56 10.13 -20.67
C ASN A 272 -29.39 10.35 -19.69
N LYS A 273 -29.66 10.37 -18.37
CA LYS A 273 -28.59 10.41 -17.35
C LYS A 273 -27.70 9.17 -17.41
N SER A 274 -28.29 7.97 -17.49
CA SER A 274 -27.51 6.72 -17.60
C SER A 274 -26.67 6.71 -18.88
N SER A 275 -27.23 7.13 -20.02
CA SER A 275 -26.51 7.22 -21.29
C SER A 275 -25.33 8.18 -21.24
N GLN A 276 -25.47 9.34 -20.58
CA GLN A 276 -24.36 10.30 -20.36
C GLN A 276 -23.26 9.71 -19.46
N ILE A 277 -23.64 8.96 -18.42
CA ILE A 277 -22.70 8.25 -17.55
C ILE A 277 -21.97 7.15 -18.34
N ASP A 278 -22.70 6.28 -19.04
CA ASP A 278 -22.13 5.20 -19.84
C ASP A 278 -21.26 5.74 -20.99
N GLU A 279 -21.54 6.92 -21.55
CA GLU A 279 -20.70 7.57 -22.56
C GLU A 279 -19.37 8.12 -21.99
N ALA A 280 -19.35 8.50 -20.71
CA ALA A 280 -18.11 8.90 -20.03
C ALA A 280 -17.24 7.69 -19.64
N TYR A 281 -17.85 6.56 -19.25
CA TYR A 281 -17.13 5.39 -18.75
C TYR A 281 -16.86 4.28 -19.79
N ILE A 282 -17.73 4.11 -20.80
CA ILE A 282 -17.60 3.09 -21.85
C ILE A 282 -17.06 3.76 -23.12
N ASN A 283 -15.74 4.00 -23.15
CA ASN A 283 -15.06 4.54 -24.31
C ASN A 283 -14.01 3.56 -24.89
N VAL A 284 -13.52 3.87 -26.09
CA VAL A 284 -12.55 3.06 -26.85
C VAL A 284 -11.17 2.99 -26.17
N ALA A 285 -10.89 3.81 -25.15
CA ALA A 285 -9.68 3.77 -24.33
C ALA A 285 -9.89 3.10 -22.96
N SER A 286 -11.11 2.67 -22.62
CA SER A 286 -11.42 2.09 -21.32
C SER A 286 -10.92 0.63 -21.21
N ALA A 287 -10.25 0.33 -20.10
CA ALA A 287 -9.69 -1.00 -19.82
C ALA A 287 -10.77 -2.09 -19.76
N ASP A 288 -11.98 -1.75 -19.30
CA ASP A 288 -13.12 -2.68 -19.22
C ASP A 288 -13.61 -3.11 -20.60
N VAL A 289 -13.74 -2.19 -21.57
CA VAL A 289 -14.11 -2.52 -22.96
C VAL A 289 -13.02 -3.37 -23.60
N LEU A 290 -11.74 -3.02 -23.40
CA LEU A 290 -10.63 -3.80 -23.95
C LEU A 290 -10.58 -5.22 -23.37
N SER A 291 -10.73 -5.36 -22.05
CA SER A 291 -10.74 -6.64 -21.34
C SER A 291 -11.95 -7.50 -21.74
N SER A 292 -13.14 -6.89 -21.84
CA SER A 292 -14.35 -7.54 -22.34
C SER A 292 -14.15 -8.05 -23.78
N LEU A 293 -13.61 -7.23 -24.68
CA LEU A 293 -13.38 -7.64 -26.06
C LEU A 293 -12.34 -8.77 -26.17
N VAL A 294 -11.22 -8.68 -25.43
CA VAL A 294 -10.18 -9.72 -25.40
C VAL A 294 -10.72 -11.05 -24.85
N THR A 295 -11.61 -11.03 -23.86
CA THR A 295 -12.20 -12.25 -23.28
C THR A 295 -13.30 -12.87 -24.15
N HIS A 296 -14.06 -12.06 -24.89
CA HIS A 296 -15.20 -12.55 -25.69
C HIS A 296 -14.85 -12.82 -27.17
N SER A 297 -13.77 -12.24 -27.71
CA SER A 297 -13.34 -12.43 -29.10
C SER A 297 -11.98 -13.14 -29.20
N PRO A 298 -11.93 -14.46 -29.51
CA PRO A 298 -10.67 -15.21 -29.57
C PRO A 298 -9.71 -14.68 -30.66
N GLY A 299 -10.24 -14.13 -31.76
CA GLY A 299 -9.41 -13.46 -32.77
C GLY A 299 -8.71 -12.20 -32.24
N VAL A 300 -9.35 -11.46 -31.34
CA VAL A 300 -8.75 -10.29 -30.67
C VAL A 300 -7.72 -10.73 -29.64
N PHE A 301 -8.00 -11.79 -28.87
CA PHE A 301 -7.01 -12.41 -27.98
C PHE A 301 -5.73 -12.83 -28.72
N PHE A 302 -5.83 -13.46 -29.90
CA PHE A 302 -4.65 -13.82 -30.69
C PHE A 302 -3.87 -12.59 -31.17
N LYS A 303 -4.55 -11.52 -31.62
CA LYS A 303 -3.88 -10.24 -31.97
C LYS A 303 -3.20 -9.63 -30.75
N TYR A 304 -3.84 -9.63 -29.59
CA TYR A 304 -3.28 -9.15 -28.33
C TYR A 304 -1.98 -9.88 -28.01
N LEU A 305 -2.04 -11.21 -27.96
CA LEU A 305 -0.93 -12.06 -27.63
C LEU A 305 0.23 -11.92 -28.62
N LEU A 306 -0.06 -11.80 -29.92
CA LEU A 306 0.96 -11.53 -30.95
C LEU A 306 1.64 -10.17 -30.77
N ILE A 307 0.88 -9.11 -30.50
CA ILE A 307 1.42 -7.75 -30.31
C ILE A 307 2.26 -7.70 -29.03
N THR A 308 1.78 -8.28 -27.92
CA THR A 308 2.55 -8.32 -26.66
C THR A 308 3.81 -9.18 -26.77
N LEU A 309 3.75 -10.31 -27.49
CA LEU A 309 4.91 -11.17 -27.74
C LEU A 309 5.93 -10.48 -28.65
N LEU A 310 5.47 -9.80 -29.70
CA LEU A 310 6.33 -9.03 -30.58
C LEU A 310 7.03 -7.90 -29.82
N GLN A 311 6.30 -7.14 -28.98
CA GLN A 311 6.88 -6.10 -28.14
C GLN A 311 7.93 -6.66 -27.18
N LEU A 312 7.62 -7.77 -26.50
CA LEU A 312 8.56 -8.48 -25.63
C LEU A 312 9.85 -8.83 -26.38
N CYS A 313 9.73 -9.41 -27.58
CA CYS A 313 10.87 -9.78 -28.42
C CYS A 313 11.72 -8.56 -28.85
N LEU A 314 11.08 -7.43 -29.20
CA LEU A 314 11.79 -6.22 -29.62
C LEU A 314 12.52 -5.53 -28.45
N GLU A 315 11.92 -5.49 -27.25
CA GLU A 315 12.61 -4.97 -26.06
C GLU A 315 13.65 -5.92 -25.47
N LEU A 316 13.50 -7.23 -25.65
CA LEU A 316 14.52 -8.21 -25.25
C LEU A 316 15.68 -8.30 -26.25
N MET A 317 15.54 -7.73 -27.46
CA MET A 317 16.55 -7.79 -28.52
C MET A 317 17.96 -7.35 -28.09
N PRO A 318 18.19 -6.26 -27.31
CA PRO A 318 19.53 -5.88 -26.86
C PRO A 318 20.16 -6.93 -25.94
N ILE A 319 19.35 -7.60 -25.13
CA ILE A 319 19.75 -8.66 -24.20
C ILE A 319 20.08 -9.94 -24.97
N LEU A 320 19.21 -10.36 -25.89
CA LEU A 320 19.42 -11.53 -26.74
C LEU A 320 20.69 -11.38 -27.59
N LEU A 321 20.90 -10.21 -28.18
CA LEU A 321 22.14 -9.90 -28.91
C LEU A 321 23.37 -9.92 -28.00
N LYS A 322 23.27 -9.44 -26.75
CA LYS A 322 24.39 -9.50 -25.80
C LYS A 322 24.70 -10.94 -25.37
N LEU A 323 23.69 -11.78 -25.16
CA LEU A 323 23.86 -13.21 -24.85
C LEU A 323 24.50 -13.97 -26.02
N GLN A 324 24.11 -13.67 -27.26
CA GLN A 324 24.72 -14.27 -28.46
C GLN A 324 26.14 -13.76 -28.76
N ALA A 325 26.41 -12.47 -28.51
CA ALA A 325 27.72 -11.86 -28.75
C ALA A 325 28.78 -12.21 -27.69
N GLY A 326 28.37 -12.79 -26.55
CA GLY A 326 29.27 -13.18 -25.47
C GLY A 326 30.02 -12.01 -24.82
N GLN A 327 31.17 -12.30 -24.20
CA GLN A 327 32.06 -11.27 -23.64
C GLN A 327 32.88 -10.62 -24.76
N SER A 328 32.91 -9.29 -24.81
CA SER A 328 33.76 -8.54 -25.75
C SER A 328 35.21 -8.53 -25.27
N GLY A 329 36.16 -8.40 -26.19
CA GLY A 329 37.59 -8.29 -25.83
C GLY A 329 37.89 -7.10 -24.89
N LEU A 330 37.12 -6.02 -25.00
CA LEU A 330 37.22 -4.85 -24.11
C LEU A 330 36.63 -5.16 -22.71
N GLY A 331 35.51 -5.88 -22.64
CA GLY A 331 34.94 -6.40 -21.39
C GLY A 331 35.87 -7.38 -20.68
N HIS A 332 36.53 -8.27 -21.43
CA HIS A 332 37.51 -9.23 -20.91
C HIS A 332 38.76 -8.54 -20.32
N ARG A 333 39.30 -7.52 -21.01
CA ARG A 333 40.40 -6.69 -20.47
C ARG A 333 40.00 -5.97 -19.18
N MET A 334 38.78 -5.42 -19.11
CA MET A 334 38.27 -4.78 -17.89
C MET A 334 38.03 -5.79 -16.75
N ALA A 335 37.54 -6.99 -17.06
CA ALA A 335 37.38 -8.08 -16.10
C ALA A 335 38.73 -8.47 -15.48
N LEU A 336 39.75 -8.73 -16.30
CA LEU A 336 41.11 -9.06 -15.84
C LEU A 336 41.69 -7.96 -14.93
N PHE A 337 41.56 -6.68 -15.30
CA PHE A 337 42.02 -5.57 -14.47
C PHE A 337 41.27 -5.48 -13.12
N ALA A 338 39.96 -5.74 -13.12
CA ALA A 338 39.15 -5.79 -11.90
C ALA A 338 39.54 -6.97 -11.00
N TYR A 339 39.80 -8.15 -11.57
CA TYR A 339 40.34 -9.31 -10.86
C TYR A 339 41.72 -9.01 -10.24
N GLU A 340 42.64 -8.44 -11.01
CA GLU A 340 43.99 -8.09 -10.54
C GLU A 340 43.96 -7.04 -9.42
N THR A 341 43.05 -6.06 -9.51
CA THR A 341 42.83 -5.08 -8.45
C THR A 341 42.26 -5.73 -7.19
N LYS A 342 41.30 -6.67 -7.36
CA LYS A 342 40.68 -7.42 -6.25
C LYS A 342 41.70 -8.33 -5.55
N THR A 343 42.58 -9.03 -6.28
CA THR A 343 43.63 -9.86 -5.67
C THR A 343 44.67 -9.02 -4.95
N LYS A 344 45.09 -7.89 -5.51
CA LYS A 344 46.01 -6.93 -4.85
C LYS A 344 45.43 -6.39 -3.54
N THR A 345 44.15 -5.99 -3.51
CA THR A 345 43.52 -5.50 -2.27
C THR A 345 43.33 -6.60 -1.23
N PHE A 346 42.97 -7.82 -1.63
CA PHE A 346 42.95 -8.96 -0.70
C PHE A 346 44.33 -9.30 -0.14
N ALA A 347 45.39 -9.25 -0.95
CA ALA A 347 46.77 -9.44 -0.48
C ALA A 347 47.18 -8.38 0.55
N GLN A 348 46.84 -7.10 0.30
CA GLN A 348 47.08 -6.00 1.25
C GLN A 348 46.30 -6.19 2.56
N MET A 349 45.02 -6.56 2.50
CA MET A 349 44.21 -6.83 3.70
C MET A 349 44.73 -8.03 4.50
N ASN A 350 45.20 -9.08 3.82
CA ASN A 350 45.80 -10.24 4.49
C ASN A 350 47.14 -9.87 5.15
N GLN A 351 47.97 -9.05 4.49
CA GLN A 351 49.21 -8.54 5.07
C GLN A 351 48.95 -7.63 6.29
N SER A 352 47.93 -6.78 6.26
CA SER A 352 47.57 -5.95 7.42
C SER A 352 46.98 -6.79 8.55
N SER A 353 46.18 -7.81 8.24
CA SER A 353 45.65 -8.77 9.23
C SER A 353 46.79 -9.53 9.93
N SER A 354 47.73 -10.08 9.15
CA SER A 354 48.92 -10.77 9.67
C SER A 354 49.77 -9.87 10.58
N LYS A 355 49.99 -8.60 10.21
CA LYS A 355 50.68 -7.62 11.07
C LYS A 355 49.96 -7.35 12.38
N ARG A 356 48.62 -7.30 12.37
CA ARG A 356 47.82 -7.14 13.59
C ARG A 356 47.98 -8.33 14.54
N ILE A 357 47.84 -9.56 14.02
CA ILE A 357 48.03 -10.79 14.80
C ILE A 357 49.44 -10.84 15.41
N ALA A 358 50.47 -10.47 14.64
CA ALA A 358 51.84 -10.37 15.17
C ALA A 358 51.96 -9.35 16.31
N SER A 359 51.40 -8.15 16.16
CA SER A 359 51.42 -7.13 17.21
C SER A 359 50.58 -7.48 18.46
N GLU A 360 49.49 -8.23 18.28
CA GLU A 360 48.66 -8.74 19.37
C GLU A 360 49.44 -9.83 20.15
N ALA A 361 50.14 -10.74 19.46
CA ALA A 361 51.02 -11.74 20.10
C ALA A 361 52.24 -11.12 20.81
N GLU A 362 52.88 -10.09 20.25
CA GLU A 362 53.95 -9.34 20.93
C GLU A 362 53.43 -8.67 22.22
N LEU A 363 52.21 -8.14 22.19
CA LEU A 363 51.58 -7.49 23.34
C LEU A 363 51.19 -8.50 24.43
N GLU A 364 50.71 -9.69 24.07
CA GLU A 364 50.48 -10.80 25.01
C GLU A 364 51.79 -11.27 25.66
N LEU A 365 52.87 -11.44 24.88
CA LEU A 365 54.19 -11.79 25.42
C LEU A 365 54.71 -10.73 26.40
N ALA A 366 54.58 -9.45 26.06
CA ALA A 366 54.98 -8.34 26.94
C ALA A 366 54.12 -8.23 28.22
N GLN A 367 52.84 -8.61 28.16
CA GLN A 367 51.99 -8.71 29.35
C GLN A 367 52.39 -9.89 30.24
N HIS A 368 52.64 -11.07 29.63
CA HIS A 368 53.09 -12.26 30.35
C HIS A 368 54.46 -12.04 31.03
N GLU A 369 55.40 -11.39 30.34
CA GLU A 369 56.71 -11.02 30.93
C GLU A 369 56.53 -10.10 32.15
N LYS A 370 55.69 -9.07 32.06
CA LYS A 370 55.37 -8.19 33.20
C LYS A 370 54.75 -8.96 34.37
N GLU A 371 53.87 -9.92 34.10
CA GLU A 371 53.30 -10.76 35.16
C GLU A 371 54.35 -11.66 35.82
N MET A 372 55.28 -12.22 35.05
CA MET A 372 56.38 -13.03 35.56
C MET A 372 57.38 -12.22 36.39
N VAL A 373 57.69 -10.98 35.99
CA VAL A 373 58.50 -10.05 36.80
C VAL A 373 57.79 -9.72 38.11
N ARG A 374 56.48 -9.43 38.07
CA ARG A 374 55.69 -9.16 39.28
C ARG A 374 55.65 -10.37 40.22
N LYS A 375 55.51 -11.58 39.69
CA LYS A 375 55.57 -12.83 40.49
C LYS A 375 56.93 -13.00 41.17
N ARG A 376 58.04 -12.68 40.48
CA ARG A 376 59.38 -12.70 41.08
C ARG A 376 59.55 -11.66 42.20
N GLN A 377 59.02 -10.46 42.03
CA GLN A 377 59.04 -9.43 43.07
C GLN A 377 58.31 -9.89 44.34
N TYR A 378 57.08 -10.40 44.19
CA TYR A 378 56.32 -10.97 45.32
C TYR A 378 57.05 -12.14 46.01
N SER A 379 57.70 -13.04 45.26
CA SER A 379 58.48 -14.12 45.90
C SER A 379 59.69 -13.58 46.67
N THR A 380 60.38 -12.55 46.15
CA THR A 380 61.48 -11.93 46.90
C THR A 380 61.01 -11.18 48.14
N GLU A 381 59.86 -10.50 48.09
CA GLU A 381 59.26 -9.85 49.26
C GLU A 381 58.91 -10.87 50.35
N GLN A 382 58.26 -11.99 49.99
CA GLN A 382 57.98 -13.08 50.93
C GLN A 382 59.25 -13.67 51.56
N GLU A 383 60.34 -13.82 50.81
CA GLU A 383 61.62 -14.24 51.38
C GLU A 383 62.19 -13.24 52.40
N TYR A 384 62.06 -11.92 52.13
CA TYR A 384 62.50 -10.89 53.07
C TYR A 384 61.61 -10.85 54.32
N GLU A 385 60.29 -10.91 54.18
CA GLU A 385 59.36 -10.96 55.31
C GLU A 385 59.61 -12.20 56.19
N SER A 386 59.84 -13.36 55.58
CA SER A 386 60.21 -14.60 56.29
C SER A 386 61.52 -14.45 57.09
N LYS A 387 62.56 -13.85 56.50
CA LYS A 387 63.84 -13.55 57.18
C LYS A 387 63.66 -12.58 58.35
N ILE A 388 62.84 -11.52 58.19
CA ILE A 388 62.53 -10.57 59.25
C ILE A 388 61.73 -11.24 60.38
N GLY A 389 60.74 -12.07 60.04
CA GLY A 389 59.97 -12.87 61.00
C GLY A 389 60.87 -13.78 61.83
N TYR A 390 61.80 -14.49 61.19
CA TYR A 390 62.77 -15.35 61.87
C TYR A 390 63.69 -14.54 62.82
N GLN A 391 64.22 -13.40 62.38
CA GLN A 391 65.04 -12.52 63.23
C GLN A 391 64.25 -11.99 64.44
N LYS A 392 62.98 -11.64 64.26
CA LYS A 392 62.12 -11.16 65.35
C LYS A 392 61.87 -12.23 66.40
N VAL A 393 61.57 -13.46 65.97
CA VAL A 393 61.43 -14.62 66.88
C VAL A 393 62.72 -14.89 67.65
N ALA A 394 63.88 -14.81 66.99
CA ALA A 394 65.18 -14.97 67.66
C ALA A 394 65.41 -13.88 68.73
N GLN A 395 65.14 -12.61 68.42
CA GLN A 395 65.27 -11.51 69.38
C GLN A 395 64.28 -11.60 70.54
N ASP A 396 63.05 -12.04 70.30
CA ASP A 396 62.06 -12.19 71.39
C ASP A 396 62.43 -13.37 72.31
N LEU A 397 63.03 -14.44 71.78
CA LEU A 397 63.58 -15.56 72.56
C LEU A 397 64.82 -15.13 73.38
N GLU A 398 65.68 -14.25 72.85
CA GLU A 398 66.77 -13.63 73.63
C GLU A 398 66.24 -12.71 74.75
N LYS A 399 65.19 -11.92 74.49
CA LYS A 399 64.54 -11.09 75.53
C LYS A 399 63.92 -11.95 76.64
N GLU A 400 63.33 -13.10 76.32
CA GLU A 400 62.82 -14.02 77.34
C GLU A 400 63.95 -14.62 78.20
N LYS A 401 65.07 -15.03 77.59
CA LYS A 401 66.27 -15.46 78.32
C LYS A 401 66.81 -14.37 79.25
N LEU A 402 66.97 -13.14 78.74
CA LEU A 402 67.43 -12.00 79.53
C LEU A 402 66.48 -11.66 80.69
N LYS A 403 65.15 -11.83 80.51
CA LYS A 403 64.18 -11.68 81.61
C LYS A 403 64.37 -12.77 82.68
N ALA A 404 64.56 -14.03 82.27
CA ALA A 404 64.79 -15.13 83.20
C ALA A 404 66.08 -14.93 84.02
N GLU A 405 67.19 -14.55 83.37
CA GLU A 405 68.44 -14.21 84.05
C GLU A 405 68.28 -13.02 85.01
N LEU A 406 67.51 -12.00 84.64
CA LEU A 406 67.28 -10.81 85.48
C LEU A 406 66.42 -11.12 86.71
N GLU A 407 65.47 -12.06 86.63
CA GLU A 407 64.76 -12.59 87.81
C GLU A 407 65.67 -13.43 88.71
N GLU A 408 66.55 -14.25 88.14
CA GLU A 408 67.51 -15.04 88.91
C GLU A 408 68.54 -14.16 89.63
N LEU A 409 69.04 -13.13 88.95
CA LEU A 409 69.93 -12.11 89.51
C LEU A 409 69.24 -11.28 90.59
N LYS A 410 67.94 -10.96 90.46
CA LYS A 410 67.16 -10.33 91.54
C LYS A 410 67.07 -11.22 92.78
N ARG A 411 66.79 -12.52 92.61
CA ARG A 411 66.80 -13.50 93.71
C ARG A 411 68.17 -13.55 94.40
N LYS A 412 69.26 -13.65 93.63
CA LYS A 412 70.65 -13.67 94.16
C LYS A 412 71.03 -12.36 94.87
N ASN A 413 70.70 -11.20 94.31
CA ASN A 413 71.03 -9.91 94.93
C ASN A 413 70.31 -9.71 96.28
N SER A 414 69.06 -10.16 96.41
CA SER A 414 68.33 -10.13 97.70
C SER A 414 68.94 -11.02 98.79
N THR A 415 69.75 -12.02 98.43
CA THR A 415 70.47 -12.88 99.38
C THR A 415 71.84 -12.30 99.75
N TYR A 416 72.59 -11.75 98.80
CA TYR A 416 73.92 -11.18 99.05
C TYR A 416 73.91 -9.89 99.88
N GLY A 417 72.84 -9.09 99.81
CA GLY A 417 72.68 -7.87 100.62
C GLY A 417 72.72 -8.10 102.15
N ARG A 418 72.68 -9.34 102.63
CA ARG A 418 72.78 -9.70 104.06
C ARG A 418 74.14 -10.26 104.51
N MET A 419 75.09 -10.52 103.60
CA MET A 419 76.40 -11.08 103.96
C MET A 419 77.57 -10.09 103.87
N GLN A 420 77.48 -9.04 103.04
CA GLN A 420 78.66 -8.23 102.70
C GLN A 420 79.01 -7.10 103.69
N GLN A 421 78.29 -6.94 104.80
CA GLN A 421 78.63 -5.96 105.86
C GLN A 421 79.76 -6.41 106.81
N GLN A 422 80.26 -7.65 106.71
CA GLN A 422 81.31 -8.16 107.61
C GLN A 422 82.76 -8.05 107.10
N PHE A 423 83.01 -7.60 105.86
CA PHE A 423 84.35 -7.62 105.24
C PHE A 423 84.95 -6.24 104.87
N SER A 424 84.27 -5.13 105.17
CA SER A 424 84.75 -3.78 104.83
C SER A 424 85.56 -3.14 105.97
N ASN A 425 86.86 -3.44 106.05
CA ASN A 425 87.81 -2.71 106.90
C ASN A 425 89.11 -2.45 106.13
N GLY A 426 89.31 -1.19 105.69
CA GLY A 426 90.43 -0.76 104.85
C GLY A 426 90.26 -1.15 103.37
N PHE A 427 90.30 -0.25 102.38
CA PHE A 427 90.67 1.17 102.38
C PHE A 427 89.90 1.82 101.20
N ASN A 428 88.68 2.35 101.41
CA ASN A 428 88.40 3.78 101.65
C ASN A 428 89.17 4.74 100.72
N GLN A 429 88.47 5.42 99.79
CA GLN A 429 87.98 6.82 99.92
C GLN A 429 89.05 7.86 99.55
N ALA A 430 88.77 9.02 98.95
CA ALA A 430 87.56 9.65 98.37
C ALA A 430 88.04 10.48 97.13
N SER A 431 87.30 11.30 96.38
CA SER A 431 86.10 12.12 96.63
C SER A 431 85.53 12.55 95.25
N THR A 432 84.33 12.13 94.83
CA THR A 432 83.03 12.85 94.91
C THR A 432 82.84 14.14 94.07
N GLN A 433 81.60 14.25 93.54
CA GLN A 433 80.84 15.47 93.14
C GLN A 433 81.27 16.19 91.83
N PHE A 434 80.42 16.93 91.09
CA PHE A 434 78.96 17.23 91.10
C PHE A 434 78.43 17.14 89.62
N VAL A 435 77.31 16.47 89.29
CA VAL A 435 75.88 16.93 89.24
C VAL A 435 75.52 17.92 88.11
N ASN A 436 74.33 17.68 87.52
CA ASN A 436 73.55 18.47 86.54
C ASN A 436 74.08 18.56 85.10
N ARG A 437 73.31 18.35 84.01
CA ARG A 437 71.90 18.63 83.60
C ARG A 437 71.80 19.96 82.80
N VAL A 438 71.07 19.87 81.68
CA VAL A 438 70.47 20.92 80.83
C VAL A 438 71.37 21.60 79.76
N VAL A 439 70.66 21.93 78.66
CA VAL A 439 70.85 22.96 77.60
C VAL A 439 71.58 22.57 76.30
N THR A 440 70.88 22.86 75.20
CA THR A 440 71.28 22.91 73.79
C THR A 440 72.25 24.07 73.49
N PRO A 441 72.94 24.03 72.33
CA PRO A 441 72.51 24.91 71.22
C PRO A 441 72.37 24.10 69.91
N ALA A 442 71.51 24.43 68.94
CA ALA A 442 71.04 25.72 68.42
C ALA A 442 72.04 26.45 67.48
N THR A 443 72.19 25.90 66.27
CA THR A 443 72.51 26.61 65.02
C THR A 443 71.53 26.07 63.96
N ALA A 444 70.52 26.78 63.41
CA ALA A 444 70.51 28.11 62.79
C ALA A 444 71.63 28.22 61.73
N MET A 445 71.44 28.37 60.43
CA MET A 445 70.34 28.62 59.47
C MET A 445 70.86 28.06 58.11
N ALA A 446 70.18 27.98 56.97
CA ALA A 446 68.98 28.61 56.43
C ALA A 446 68.29 27.57 55.52
N SER A 447 66.96 27.34 55.51
CA SER A 447 65.89 28.22 55.00
C SER A 447 66.21 28.83 53.62
N LYS A 448 65.50 28.47 52.56
CA LYS A 448 64.06 28.74 52.45
C LYS A 448 63.21 27.66 51.75
N PRO A 449 61.95 27.50 52.17
CA PRO A 449 60.95 26.71 51.47
C PRO A 449 59.94 27.59 50.69
N PHE A 450 59.09 26.91 49.91
CA PHE A 450 57.66 27.17 49.63
C PHE A 450 57.11 28.55 49.20
N SER A 451 56.43 28.50 48.05
CA SER A 451 55.07 29.03 47.74
C SER A 451 54.71 30.52 47.90
N ALA A 452 54.01 31.05 46.88
CA ALA A 452 52.59 31.46 46.92
C ALA A 452 52.24 32.14 45.57
N SER A 453 51.31 31.64 44.73
CA SER A 453 49.83 31.73 44.79
C SER A 453 49.26 32.92 43.99
N VAL A 454 47.92 32.96 43.81
CA VAL A 454 47.10 33.97 43.08
C VAL A 454 47.10 33.76 41.55
N GLN A 455 46.06 33.15 40.94
CA GLN A 455 44.69 33.66 40.64
C GLN A 455 44.65 34.67 39.47
N SER A 456 43.64 34.72 38.58
CA SER A 456 42.43 33.88 38.39
C SER A 456 41.80 34.16 37.00
N ALA A 457 40.81 33.33 36.63
CA ALA A 457 39.67 33.63 35.75
C ALA A 457 39.91 33.76 34.22
N ASN A 458 39.00 33.30 33.35
CA ASN A 458 37.69 32.66 33.57
C ASN A 458 37.39 31.62 32.45
N GLU A 459 36.88 30.43 32.78
CA GLU A 459 35.46 29.99 32.62
C GLU A 459 34.95 29.97 31.15
N THR A 460 34.30 28.92 30.63
CA THR A 460 33.23 28.07 31.20
C THR A 460 33.25 26.66 30.53
N SER A 461 32.96 25.55 31.23
CA SER A 461 31.65 24.85 31.33
C SER A 461 31.09 24.35 29.97
N SER A 462 30.62 23.10 29.76
CA SER A 462 29.99 22.13 30.68
C SER A 462 30.07 20.66 30.22
N ALA A 463 29.81 19.73 31.15
CA ALA A 463 29.14 18.44 30.91
C ALA A 463 27.94 18.36 31.89
N PRO A 464 26.84 17.61 31.61
CA PRO A 464 26.74 16.28 32.22
C PRO A 464 25.86 15.20 31.52
N THR A 465 26.25 13.95 31.77
CA THR A 465 25.49 12.73 32.16
C THR A 465 23.95 12.62 32.02
N HIS A 466 23.50 11.49 31.46
CA HIS A 466 22.31 10.71 31.86
C HIS A 466 22.56 9.20 31.56
N THR A 467 22.83 8.35 32.55
CA THR A 467 21.92 7.38 33.23
C THR A 467 21.16 6.36 32.37
N THR A 468 21.60 5.09 32.47
CA THR A 468 20.79 3.84 32.55
C THR A 468 19.58 3.60 31.63
N LYS A 469 19.65 2.51 30.85
CA LYS A 469 19.02 1.24 31.29
C LYS A 469 19.61 0.00 30.61
N VAL A 470 19.96 -0.98 31.44
CA VAL A 470 20.05 -2.40 31.07
C VAL A 470 18.63 -2.97 31.06
N VAL A 471 18.31 -3.80 30.06
CA VAL A 471 17.35 -4.89 30.24
C VAL A 471 18.07 -6.15 29.78
N ASP A 472 18.10 -7.12 30.68
CA ASP A 472 18.83 -8.38 30.56
C ASP A 472 17.84 -9.55 30.63
N LEU A 473 18.27 -10.72 30.18
CA LEU A 473 17.72 -12.06 30.48
C LEU A 473 16.32 -12.49 29.97
N GLY A 474 16.28 -13.75 29.51
CA GLY A 474 15.06 -14.56 29.32
C GLY A 474 14.69 -14.81 27.84
N GLY A 475 14.97 -15.96 27.20
CA GLY A 475 15.51 -17.23 27.72
C GLY A 475 14.48 -18.37 27.68
N ASN A 476 14.41 -19.10 26.57
CA ASN A 476 14.08 -20.54 26.46
C ASN A 476 14.21 -20.97 24.99
N TYR A 477 15.10 -21.92 24.62
CA TYR A 477 15.08 -23.39 24.83
C TYR A 477 14.18 -24.15 23.82
N GLY A 478 14.75 -25.20 23.20
CA GLY A 478 14.15 -26.01 22.12
C GLY A 478 15.03 -25.99 20.86
N MET A 479 16.16 -26.71 20.77
CA MET A 479 16.26 -28.18 20.59
C MET A 479 15.27 -28.72 19.54
N GLY A 480 15.81 -29.15 18.41
CA GLY A 480 15.07 -29.72 17.27
C GLY A 480 16.04 -30.27 16.24
N PHE A 481 16.67 -31.40 16.56
CA PHE A 481 17.55 -32.16 15.66
C PHE A 481 16.68 -33.06 14.80
N ASP A 482 16.74 -32.92 13.46
CA ASP A 482 16.50 -33.98 12.47
C ASP A 482 16.90 -33.44 11.09
N GLY A 483 17.49 -34.20 10.17
CA GLY A 483 17.60 -35.67 10.13
C GLY A 483 16.82 -36.25 8.96
N GLY A 484 17.10 -35.82 7.72
CA GLY A 484 16.26 -36.21 6.57
C GLY A 484 16.92 -36.05 5.21
N ALA A 485 17.73 -37.03 4.81
CA ALA A 485 18.14 -37.18 3.42
C ALA A 485 17.01 -37.83 2.60
N LYS A 486 16.74 -37.31 1.39
CA LYS A 486 16.08 -38.10 0.33
C LYS A 486 16.42 -37.58 -1.06
N ALA A 487 17.04 -38.45 -1.86
CA ALA A 487 17.08 -38.32 -3.30
C ALA A 487 15.93 -39.14 -3.91
N ALA A 488 15.35 -38.66 -5.02
CA ALA A 488 14.83 -39.43 -6.16
C ALA A 488 13.79 -38.62 -6.96
N SER A 489 14.21 -38.12 -8.13
CA SER A 489 13.37 -37.93 -9.33
C SER A 489 14.30 -37.71 -10.52
#